data_AF-A0A2M7RM06-F1
#
_entry.id   AF-A0A2M7RM06-F1
#
_cell.length_a   1.000
_cell.length_b   1.000
_cell.length_c   1.000
_cell.angle_alpha   90.00
_cell.angle_beta   90.00
_cell.angle_gamma   90.00
#
_symmetry.space_group_name_H-M   'P 1'
#
loop_
_entity.id
_entity.type
_entity.pdbx_description
1 polymer ?
#
loop_
_entity_poly.entity_id
_entity_poly.type
_entity_poly.pdbx_seq_one_letter_code
_entity_poly.pdbx_strand_id
1 'polypeptide(L)'
;MLSKNLQRKTATRRQAKISKSGKKFALILIIVLPVTYGLFNLMHLKSTATKKEDLKVEMGDRPIEKKVNIMIKADGGLNMRKDRNVNAEKVGKIPNGTKLEAKQEIEGWYFVSFDGAEGWISKEYTELADVAKVADPSADWLSFTSDAYAFSAKYPRDWSYKDYGMTLGGESLGFVAFSFSELPAAIPQGSPLFVPIEVKLSTTPQATLQAPYDTMAQKTVSELDISGAKAVKYVYTDTTDNTEKTKIFFSYKGKTYAVAENGGYGEDLDRFLKTFKLK
;
A
#
# COMPACT_ATOMS: atom_id res chain seq x y z
N MET A 1 45.67 52.45 90.61
CA MET A 1 46.37 51.61 91.60
C MET A 1 46.10 50.14 91.28
N LEU A 2 47.10 49.29 91.51
CA LEU A 2 47.12 47.83 91.66
C LEU A 2 45.74 47.18 91.92
N SER A 3 45.42 45.93 91.57
CA SER A 3 46.05 44.77 90.94
C SER A 3 45.04 43.61 91.09
N LYS A 4 45.17 42.53 90.30
CA LYS A 4 44.73 41.14 90.61
C LYS A 4 43.20 40.94 90.65
N ASN A 5 42.57 39.82 90.27
CA ASN A 5 42.93 38.42 90.08
C ASN A 5 41.83 37.82 89.17
N LEU A 6 42.15 36.81 88.35
CA LEU A 6 41.63 35.45 88.58
C LEU A 6 42.29 34.47 87.61
N GLN A 7 42.81 33.38 88.18
CA GLN A 7 43.53 32.33 87.48
C GLN A 7 42.60 31.32 86.79
N ARG A 8 42.95 31.04 85.53
CA ARG A 8 42.99 29.75 84.81
C ARG A 8 42.19 28.55 85.35
N LYS A 9 41.45 27.92 84.43
CA LYS A 9 41.56 26.47 84.15
C LYS A 9 41.58 26.20 82.64
N THR A 10 42.70 25.60 82.21
CA THR A 10 42.98 24.82 81.00
C THR A 10 41.99 23.65 80.83
N ALA A 11 41.75 22.99 79.71
CA ALA A 11 42.19 23.02 78.31
C ALA A 11 41.29 21.98 77.58
N THR A 12 41.14 22.05 76.26
CA THR A 12 41.39 20.92 75.35
C THR A 12 41.54 21.50 73.94
N ARG A 13 42.65 21.15 73.29
CA ARG A 13 43.19 21.73 72.05
C ARG A 13 43.51 20.57 71.13
N ARG A 14 43.13 20.67 69.83
CA ARG A 14 43.94 20.30 68.65
C ARG A 14 43.07 20.46 67.40
N GLN A 15 43.36 21.44 66.53
CA GLN A 15 44.37 21.44 65.45
C GLN A 15 43.92 20.61 64.23
N ALA A 16 44.14 20.99 62.97
CA ALA A 16 44.84 22.12 62.38
C ALA A 16 44.47 22.27 60.89
N LYS A 17 44.88 23.44 60.39
CA LYS A 17 44.75 24.04 59.07
C LYS A 17 45.45 23.25 57.95
N ILE A 18 44.85 23.28 56.77
CA ILE A 18 45.28 22.67 55.50
C ILE A 18 46.62 23.26 55.01
N SER A 19 47.51 22.41 54.45
CA SER A 19 48.74 22.81 53.74
C SER A 19 48.81 22.19 52.34
N LYS A 20 49.29 23.00 51.37
CA LYS A 20 49.46 22.71 49.93
C LYS A 20 50.65 21.78 49.65
N SER A 21 50.47 20.81 48.75
CA SER A 21 51.54 20.37 47.82
C SER A 21 50.93 19.60 46.66
N GLY A 22 51.19 20.04 45.43
CA GLY A 22 50.66 19.43 44.22
C GLY A 22 51.54 18.30 43.70
N LYS A 23 50.92 17.24 43.19
CA LYS A 23 50.94 16.83 41.76
C LYS A 23 50.37 15.41 41.62
N LYS A 24 49.22 15.34 40.91
CA LYS A 24 48.78 14.32 39.93
C LYS A 24 48.85 12.84 40.32
N PHE A 25 47.68 12.22 40.50
CA PHE A 25 47.17 10.95 39.94
C PHE A 25 45.76 10.77 40.54
N ALA A 26 44.71 11.24 39.88
CA ALA A 26 43.91 10.48 38.92
C ALA A 26 43.08 9.35 39.56
N LEU A 27 41.76 9.57 39.53
CA LEU A 27 40.67 8.59 39.41
C LEU A 27 40.39 7.67 40.61
N ILE A 28 39.14 7.19 40.66
CA ILE A 28 38.55 6.25 41.62
C ILE A 28 37.92 6.93 42.85
N LEU A 29 36.78 7.61 42.67
CA LEU A 29 35.61 7.47 43.57
C LEU A 29 34.33 8.22 43.08
N ILE A 30 33.86 8.04 41.85
CA ILE A 30 32.48 8.44 41.47
C ILE A 30 31.87 7.42 40.50
N ILE A 31 31.75 6.16 40.92
CA ILE A 31 30.99 5.14 40.16
C ILE A 31 29.85 4.52 40.99
N VAL A 32 29.67 4.89 42.27
CA VAL A 32 28.64 4.26 43.12
C VAL A 32 27.31 5.03 43.16
N LEU A 33 27.19 6.19 42.51
CA LEU A 33 25.96 7.01 42.52
C LEU A 33 25.23 7.27 41.17
N PRO A 34 25.68 6.78 40.00
CA PRO A 34 24.81 6.72 38.82
C PRO A 34 24.07 5.38 38.65
N VAL A 35 24.56 4.28 39.24
CA VAL A 35 24.01 2.93 38.98
C VAL A 35 22.66 2.71 39.66
N THR A 36 22.43 3.28 40.85
CA THR A 36 21.13 3.17 41.53
C THR A 36 20.07 4.09 40.94
N TYR A 37 20.46 5.27 40.45
CA TYR A 37 19.53 6.19 39.77
C TYR A 37 19.16 5.69 38.37
N GLY A 38 20.08 5.00 37.68
CA GLY A 38 19.82 4.35 36.40
C GLY A 38 18.85 3.15 36.49
N LEU A 39 18.83 2.43 37.60
CA LEU A 39 17.88 1.32 37.80
C LEU A 39 16.51 1.77 38.34
N PHE A 40 16.45 2.81 39.17
CA PHE A 40 15.15 3.28 39.69
C PHE A 40 14.28 3.93 38.59
N ASN A 41 14.89 4.55 37.59
CA ASN A 41 14.17 5.09 36.43
C ASN A 41 13.81 4.02 35.38
N LEU A 42 14.17 2.75 35.61
CA LEU A 42 13.79 1.62 34.76
C LEU A 42 12.54 0.88 35.28
N MET A 43 12.07 1.18 36.50
CA MET A 43 10.94 0.47 37.14
C MET A 43 9.57 1.17 37.04
N HIS A 44 9.47 2.31 36.34
CA HIS A 44 8.18 2.99 36.06
C HIS A 44 7.87 3.15 34.57
N LEU A 45 8.66 2.56 33.67
CA LEU A 45 8.18 2.26 32.33
C LEU A 45 7.32 0.99 32.39
N LYS A 46 6.15 1.10 33.03
CA LYS A 46 5.02 0.31 32.53
C LYS A 46 4.90 0.73 31.08
N SER A 47 5.25 -0.20 30.20
CA SER A 47 4.89 -0.18 28.79
C SER A 47 3.39 0.09 28.73
N THR A 48 3.01 1.36 28.65
CA THR A 48 1.78 1.75 27.98
C THR A 48 2.09 1.48 26.52
N ALA A 49 1.94 0.21 26.15
CA ALA A 49 1.76 -0.20 24.78
C ALA A 49 0.66 0.70 24.24
N THR A 50 1.07 1.77 23.56
CA THR A 50 0.18 2.53 22.71
C THR A 50 -0.32 1.48 21.74
N LYS A 51 -1.59 1.14 21.86
CA LYS A 51 -2.25 0.14 21.03
C LYS A 51 -1.90 0.51 19.58
N LYS A 52 -0.99 -0.27 19.01
CA LYS A 52 -0.66 -0.24 17.59
C LYS A 52 -1.91 -0.81 16.95
N GLU A 53 -2.92 0.02 16.76
CA GLU A 53 -3.96 -0.34 15.82
C GLU A 53 -3.26 -0.36 14.48
N ASP A 54 -2.92 -1.56 14.04
CA ASP A 54 -2.56 -1.81 12.67
C ASP A 54 -3.68 -1.18 11.84
N LEU A 55 -3.38 -0.08 11.15
CA LEU A 55 -4.21 0.45 10.08
C LEU A 55 -4.22 -0.63 9.00
N LYS A 56 -5.09 -1.62 9.18
CA LYS A 56 -5.57 -2.45 8.10
C LYS A 56 -6.35 -1.50 7.21
N VAL A 57 -5.67 -0.96 6.19
CA VAL A 57 -6.39 -0.58 4.98
C VAL A 57 -6.97 -1.90 4.51
N GLU A 58 -8.25 -2.12 4.79
CA GLU A 58 -8.96 -3.28 4.24
C GLU A 58 -8.79 -3.15 2.74
N MET A 59 -7.95 -4.03 2.16
CA MET A 59 -7.78 -4.16 0.71
C MET A 59 -8.97 -4.87 0.11
N GLY A 60 -10.16 -4.68 0.71
CA GLY A 60 -11.34 -5.49 0.49
C GLY A 60 -11.43 -5.76 -0.98
N ASP A 61 -11.31 -7.05 -1.35
CA ASP A 61 -11.83 -7.53 -2.61
C ASP A 61 -13.25 -6.99 -2.64
N ARG A 62 -13.42 -5.86 -3.32
CA ARG A 62 -14.71 -5.31 -3.65
C ARG A 62 -14.95 -5.90 -5.01
N PRO A 63 -15.63 -7.05 -5.11
CA PRO A 63 -16.39 -7.27 -6.31
C PRO A 63 -17.30 -6.05 -6.44
N ILE A 64 -16.98 -5.18 -7.38
CA ILE A 64 -17.85 -4.08 -7.74
C ILE A 64 -19.20 -4.75 -8.03
N GLU A 65 -20.24 -4.31 -7.32
CA GLU A 65 -21.60 -4.75 -7.61
C GLU A 65 -21.94 -4.21 -9.01
N LYS A 66 -21.59 -5.00 -10.02
CA LYS A 66 -21.63 -4.61 -11.41
C LYS A 66 -22.87 -5.26 -11.98
N LYS A 67 -24.02 -4.62 -11.79
CA LYS A 67 -25.28 -5.03 -12.40
C LYS A 67 -25.20 -4.86 -13.91
N VAL A 68 -24.75 -5.92 -14.58
CA VAL A 68 -24.65 -5.97 -16.04
C VAL A 68 -25.65 -6.98 -16.54
N ASN A 69 -26.56 -6.53 -17.41
CA ASN A 69 -27.40 -7.46 -18.14
C ASN A 69 -26.55 -8.16 -19.19
N ILE A 70 -26.39 -9.46 -19.03
CA ILE A 70 -25.63 -10.35 -19.92
C ILE A 70 -26.56 -11.40 -20.53
N MET A 71 -26.20 -11.91 -21.69
CA MET A 71 -26.85 -13.04 -22.37
C MET A 71 -25.81 -14.13 -22.58
N ILE A 72 -26.15 -15.39 -22.30
CA ILE A 72 -25.27 -16.52 -22.54
C ILE A 72 -25.12 -16.79 -24.05
N LYS A 73 -23.88 -16.96 -24.51
CA LYS A 73 -23.48 -17.34 -25.88
C LYS A 73 -22.58 -18.58 -25.84
N ALA A 74 -23.20 -19.71 -25.53
CA ALA A 74 -22.54 -21.01 -25.49
C ALA A 74 -23.47 -22.08 -26.05
N ASP A 75 -23.13 -22.63 -27.21
CA ASP A 75 -23.91 -23.70 -27.81
C ASP A 75 -23.85 -24.95 -26.91
N GLY A 76 -25.02 -25.36 -26.41
CA GLY A 76 -25.14 -26.43 -25.42
C GLY A 76 -25.15 -25.96 -23.95
N GLY A 77 -25.06 -24.66 -23.69
CA GLY A 77 -25.17 -24.04 -22.35
C GLY A 77 -23.84 -23.88 -21.60
N LEU A 78 -23.80 -22.88 -20.72
CA LEU A 78 -22.60 -22.49 -19.96
C LEU A 78 -22.63 -23.08 -18.55
N ASN A 79 -21.52 -23.68 -18.11
CA ASN A 79 -21.41 -24.20 -16.74
C ASN A 79 -21.22 -23.05 -15.75
N MET A 80 -22.05 -23.02 -14.71
CA MET A 80 -21.89 -22.18 -13.53
C MET A 80 -21.10 -22.95 -12.48
N ARG A 81 -20.07 -22.31 -11.91
CA ARG A 81 -19.07 -22.95 -11.08
C ARG A 81 -18.96 -22.31 -9.71
N LYS A 82 -18.50 -23.08 -8.73
CA LYS A 82 -18.35 -22.61 -7.35
C LYS A 82 -17.26 -21.54 -7.20
N ASP A 83 -16.28 -21.53 -8.11
CA ASP A 83 -15.14 -20.62 -8.08
C ASP A 83 -14.68 -20.26 -9.51
N ARG A 84 -13.86 -19.21 -9.65
CA ARG A 84 -13.42 -18.56 -10.90
C ARG A 84 -12.34 -19.33 -11.65
N ASN A 85 -12.53 -20.63 -11.84
CA ASN A 85 -11.63 -21.44 -12.65
C ASN A 85 -12.34 -22.61 -13.33
N VAL A 86 -11.78 -23.09 -14.45
CA VAL A 86 -12.38 -24.14 -15.28
C VAL A 86 -12.42 -25.52 -14.60
N ASN A 87 -11.67 -25.71 -13.52
CA ASN A 87 -11.60 -26.97 -12.77
C ASN A 87 -12.51 -26.97 -11.53
N ALA A 88 -13.09 -25.83 -11.17
CA ALA A 88 -13.99 -25.71 -10.03
C ALA A 88 -15.28 -26.54 -10.22
N GLU A 89 -15.84 -26.98 -9.09
CA GLU A 89 -17.10 -27.72 -9.03
C GLU A 89 -18.20 -27.00 -9.83
N LYS A 90 -18.95 -27.76 -10.65
CA LYS A 90 -20.10 -27.24 -11.39
C LYS A 90 -21.30 -27.21 -10.44
N VAL A 91 -21.83 -26.02 -10.20
CA VAL A 91 -23.00 -25.78 -9.35
C VAL A 91 -24.27 -25.54 -10.16
N GLY A 92 -24.15 -25.42 -11.48
CA GLY A 92 -25.29 -25.32 -12.38
C GLY A 92 -24.88 -25.31 -13.85
N LYS A 93 -25.89 -25.30 -14.73
CA LYS A 93 -25.70 -25.14 -16.17
C LYS A 93 -26.78 -24.23 -16.74
N ILE A 94 -26.36 -23.14 -17.36
CA ILE A 94 -27.21 -22.07 -17.83
C ILE A 94 -27.43 -22.23 -19.34
N PRO A 95 -28.68 -22.33 -19.84
CA PRO A 95 -28.94 -22.49 -21.27
C PRO A 95 -28.44 -21.31 -22.13
N ASN A 96 -28.11 -21.61 -23.39
CA ASN A 96 -27.78 -20.58 -24.39
C ASN A 96 -28.92 -19.57 -24.54
N GLY A 97 -28.60 -18.29 -24.74
CA GLY A 97 -29.60 -17.22 -24.89
C GLY A 97 -30.26 -16.77 -23.58
N THR A 98 -29.96 -17.39 -22.44
CA THR A 98 -30.48 -16.94 -21.14
C THR A 98 -29.94 -15.55 -20.83
N LYS A 99 -30.84 -14.61 -20.50
CA LYS A 99 -30.48 -13.27 -20.01
C LYS A 99 -30.41 -13.28 -18.48
N LEU A 100 -29.33 -12.72 -17.92
CA LEU A 100 -29.09 -12.64 -16.48
C LEU A 100 -28.49 -11.29 -16.11
N GLU A 101 -28.66 -10.91 -14.85
CA GLU A 101 -27.87 -9.84 -14.25
C GLU A 101 -26.61 -10.46 -13.64
N ALA A 102 -25.44 -10.09 -14.16
CA ALA A 102 -24.19 -10.30 -13.44
C ALA A 102 -24.21 -9.41 -12.21
N LYS A 103 -23.87 -9.97 -11.04
CA LYS A 103 -23.74 -9.21 -9.79
C LYS A 103 -22.32 -8.69 -9.62
N GLN A 104 -21.34 -9.41 -10.17
CA GLN A 104 -19.91 -9.12 -10.00
C GLN A 104 -19.16 -9.54 -11.27
N GLU A 105 -18.06 -8.88 -11.58
CA GLU A 105 -17.10 -9.30 -12.61
C GLU A 105 -15.68 -9.30 -12.01
N ILE A 106 -14.95 -10.40 -12.15
CA ILE A 106 -13.56 -10.54 -11.72
C ILE A 106 -12.83 -11.42 -12.75
N GLU A 107 -11.74 -10.93 -13.32
CA GLU A 107 -10.81 -11.70 -14.18
C GLU A 107 -11.52 -12.47 -15.32
N GLY A 108 -12.51 -11.84 -15.96
CA GLY A 108 -13.26 -12.48 -17.04
C GLY A 108 -14.26 -13.55 -16.56
N TRP A 109 -14.66 -13.51 -15.29
CA TRP A 109 -15.76 -14.29 -14.73
C TRP A 109 -16.85 -13.37 -14.20
N TYR A 110 -18.10 -13.72 -14.49
CA TYR A 110 -19.28 -13.09 -13.88
C TYR A 110 -19.80 -13.94 -12.71
N PHE A 111 -20.09 -13.32 -11.58
CA PHE A 111 -20.91 -13.94 -10.53
C PHE A 111 -22.38 -13.69 -10.84
N VAL A 112 -23.18 -14.76 -10.90
CA VAL A 112 -24.59 -14.72 -11.26
C VAL A 112 -25.41 -15.55 -10.29
N SER A 113 -26.72 -15.31 -10.26
CA SER A 113 -27.68 -16.22 -9.64
C SER A 113 -28.58 -16.81 -10.72
N PHE A 114 -28.73 -18.13 -10.70
CA PHE A 114 -29.56 -18.86 -11.64
C PHE A 114 -30.15 -20.10 -10.97
N ASP A 115 -31.46 -20.30 -11.15
CA ASP A 115 -32.21 -21.46 -10.65
C ASP A 115 -32.02 -21.73 -9.14
N GLY A 116 -32.04 -20.66 -8.33
CA GLY A 116 -31.90 -20.74 -6.87
C GLY A 116 -30.47 -20.99 -6.36
N ALA A 117 -29.48 -21.14 -7.25
CA ALA A 117 -28.07 -21.24 -6.93
C ALA A 117 -27.31 -19.97 -7.33
N GLU A 118 -26.14 -19.76 -6.74
CA GLU A 118 -25.20 -18.71 -7.14
C GLU A 118 -23.85 -19.31 -7.54
N GLY A 119 -23.14 -18.65 -8.45
CA GLY A 119 -21.82 -19.08 -8.88
C GLY A 119 -21.22 -18.24 -9.99
N TRP A 120 -20.03 -18.64 -10.41
CA TRP A 120 -19.21 -17.98 -11.40
C TRP A 120 -19.38 -18.59 -12.80
N ILE A 121 -19.49 -17.75 -13.82
CA ILE A 121 -19.52 -18.12 -15.23
C ILE A 121 -18.45 -17.36 -16.00
N SER A 122 -17.90 -17.94 -17.05
CA SER A 122 -16.88 -17.25 -17.85
C SER A 122 -17.54 -16.20 -18.77
N LYS A 123 -17.02 -14.97 -18.70
CA LYS A 123 -17.43 -13.82 -19.52
C LYS A 123 -17.26 -14.05 -21.01
N GLU A 124 -16.27 -14.86 -21.40
CA GLU A 124 -15.99 -15.19 -22.81
C GLU A 124 -17.21 -15.78 -23.53
N TYR A 125 -18.07 -16.46 -22.77
CA TYR A 125 -19.29 -17.11 -23.27
C TYR A 125 -20.54 -16.27 -23.05
N THR A 126 -20.39 -14.94 -23.02
CA THR A 126 -21.50 -14.01 -22.79
C THR A 126 -21.43 -12.81 -23.72
N GLU A 127 -22.58 -12.21 -23.98
CA GLU A 127 -22.70 -10.88 -24.60
C GLU A 127 -23.52 -9.95 -23.70
N LEU A 128 -23.45 -8.64 -23.92
CA LEU A 128 -24.30 -7.70 -23.20
C LEU A 128 -25.74 -7.80 -23.73
N ALA A 129 -26.70 -8.12 -22.87
CA ALA A 129 -28.08 -8.41 -23.25
C ALA A 129 -28.92 -7.17 -23.60
N ASP A 130 -28.43 -5.99 -23.22
CA ASP A 130 -28.96 -4.68 -23.58
C ASP A 130 -27.78 -3.77 -23.96
N VAL A 131 -27.56 -3.54 -25.26
CA VAL A 131 -26.67 -2.48 -25.73
C VAL A 131 -27.44 -1.15 -25.67
N ALA A 132 -27.85 -0.73 -24.47
CA ALA A 132 -27.73 0.69 -24.20
C ALA A 132 -26.23 0.98 -24.36
N LYS A 133 -25.86 1.99 -25.13
CA LYS A 133 -24.50 2.53 -25.15
C LYS A 133 -24.13 2.76 -23.69
N VAL A 134 -23.43 1.80 -23.06
CA VAL A 134 -23.06 1.89 -21.65
C VAL A 134 -22.27 3.18 -21.59
N ALA A 135 -22.88 4.21 -20.99
CA ALA A 135 -22.20 5.47 -20.78
C ALA A 135 -20.85 5.09 -20.16
N ASP A 136 -19.76 5.63 -20.72
CA ASP A 136 -18.42 5.32 -20.24
C ASP A 136 -18.45 5.29 -18.71
N PRO A 137 -18.20 4.14 -18.06
CA PRO A 137 -18.36 4.03 -16.60
C PRO A 137 -17.35 4.93 -15.86
N SER A 138 -16.41 5.55 -16.58
CA SER A 138 -15.52 6.61 -16.12
C SER A 138 -15.95 8.03 -16.52
N ALA A 139 -17.18 8.20 -17.03
CA ALA A 139 -17.69 9.49 -17.49
C ALA A 139 -17.74 10.51 -16.35
N ASP A 140 -18.25 10.09 -15.19
CA ASP A 140 -18.47 10.91 -13.99
C ASP A 140 -17.30 10.85 -12.99
N TRP A 141 -16.25 10.07 -13.29
CA TRP A 141 -15.06 9.93 -12.48
C TRP A 141 -14.36 11.28 -12.26
N LEU A 142 -13.76 11.41 -11.08
CA LEU A 142 -12.94 12.55 -10.71
C LEU A 142 -11.62 12.53 -11.51
N SER A 143 -10.97 13.68 -11.63
CA SER A 143 -9.73 13.82 -12.42
C SER A 143 -8.56 14.21 -11.53
N PHE A 144 -7.46 13.47 -11.65
CA PHE A 144 -6.15 13.86 -11.18
C PHE A 144 -5.35 14.47 -12.34
N THR A 145 -4.64 15.57 -12.08
CA THR A 145 -3.72 16.17 -13.04
C THR A 145 -2.46 16.63 -12.33
N SER A 146 -1.29 16.35 -12.91
CA SER A 146 -0.02 16.87 -12.44
C SER A 146 0.90 17.18 -13.61
N ASP A 147 1.24 18.46 -13.77
CA ASP A 147 2.21 18.89 -14.77
C ASP A 147 3.63 18.46 -14.39
N ALA A 148 3.94 18.47 -13.08
CA ALA A 148 5.22 17.96 -12.55
C ALA A 148 5.44 16.49 -12.94
N TYR A 149 4.39 15.68 -12.86
CA TYR A 149 4.41 14.27 -13.23
C TYR A 149 4.05 14.01 -14.70
N ALA A 150 3.74 15.07 -15.46
CA ALA A 150 3.41 15.00 -16.88
C ALA A 150 2.30 13.97 -17.20
N PHE A 151 1.29 13.86 -16.32
CA PHE A 151 0.13 13.02 -16.59
C PHE A 151 -1.16 13.56 -15.98
N SER A 152 -2.28 13.10 -16.53
CA SER A 152 -3.59 13.16 -15.90
C SER A 152 -4.29 11.81 -16.05
N ALA A 153 -5.14 11.46 -15.10
CA ALA A 153 -5.96 10.26 -15.16
C ALA A 153 -7.25 10.52 -14.38
N LYS A 154 -8.30 9.76 -14.69
CA LYS A 154 -9.52 9.75 -13.90
C LYS A 154 -9.53 8.60 -12.90
N TYR A 155 -10.26 8.77 -11.80
CA TYR A 155 -10.46 7.76 -10.76
C TYR A 155 -11.90 7.79 -10.21
N PRO A 156 -12.41 6.68 -9.63
CA PRO A 156 -13.80 6.59 -9.18
C PRO A 156 -14.22 7.72 -8.23
N ARG A 157 -15.51 8.10 -8.27
CA ARG A 157 -16.05 9.22 -7.47
C ARG A 157 -16.04 8.98 -5.96
N ASP A 158 -16.15 7.73 -5.56
CA ASP A 158 -16.11 7.28 -4.16
C ASP A 158 -14.68 7.03 -3.68
N TRP A 159 -13.67 7.30 -4.52
CA TRP A 159 -12.27 7.21 -4.17
C TRP A 159 -11.67 8.59 -3.86
N SER A 160 -10.60 8.57 -3.10
CA SER A 160 -9.69 9.69 -2.88
C SER A 160 -8.33 9.39 -3.50
N TYR A 161 -7.53 10.44 -3.71
CA TYR A 161 -6.12 10.29 -4.03
C TYR A 161 -5.25 10.93 -2.95
N LYS A 162 -4.04 10.42 -2.81
CA LYS A 162 -2.97 11.02 -2.02
C LYS A 162 -1.72 11.10 -2.87
N ASP A 163 -1.24 12.32 -3.07
CA ASP A 163 0.09 12.57 -3.60
C ASP A 163 1.07 12.56 -2.43
N TYR A 164 1.88 11.51 -2.35
CA TYR A 164 2.92 11.37 -1.33
C TYR A 164 4.21 12.09 -1.74
N GLY A 165 4.26 12.70 -2.92
CA GLY A 165 5.44 13.33 -3.45
C GLY A 165 6.60 12.33 -3.60
N MET A 166 7.81 12.87 -3.60
CA MET A 166 9.02 12.05 -3.50
C MET A 166 9.23 11.65 -2.04
N THR A 167 9.35 10.36 -1.70
CA THR A 167 10.45 9.87 -0.84
C THR A 167 10.36 8.37 -0.53
N LEU A 168 11.50 7.67 -0.74
CA LEU A 168 12.26 6.89 0.26
C LEU A 168 13.42 6.21 -0.50
N GLY A 169 14.67 6.59 -0.20
CA GLY A 169 15.86 5.92 -0.78
C GLY A 169 16.43 6.49 -2.09
N GLY A 170 15.93 7.63 -2.60
CA GLY A 170 16.68 8.46 -3.56
C GLY A 170 16.29 8.42 -5.04
N GLU A 171 15.44 7.50 -5.54
CA GLU A 171 15.16 7.41 -6.99
C GLU A 171 13.68 7.17 -7.38
N SER A 172 12.79 8.04 -6.93
CA SER A 172 11.45 8.19 -7.53
C SER A 172 11.06 9.67 -7.54
N LEU A 173 10.64 10.18 -8.70
CA LEU A 173 10.19 11.57 -8.92
C LEU A 173 8.77 11.84 -8.38
N GLY A 174 7.95 10.82 -8.16
CA GLY A 174 6.60 10.99 -7.63
C GLY A 174 5.90 9.67 -7.28
N PHE A 175 5.00 9.72 -6.31
CA PHE A 175 4.13 8.61 -5.91
C PHE A 175 2.72 9.13 -5.61
N VAL A 176 1.76 8.73 -6.43
CA VAL A 176 0.34 9.03 -6.26
C VAL A 176 -0.41 7.72 -6.01
N ALA A 177 -1.20 7.68 -4.94
CA ALA A 177 -2.07 6.57 -4.60
C ALA A 177 -3.53 6.96 -4.76
N PHE A 178 -4.37 6.00 -5.18
CA PHE A 178 -5.82 6.15 -5.30
C PHE A 178 -6.50 5.03 -4.50
N SER A 179 -7.50 5.38 -3.70
CA SER A 179 -8.14 4.44 -2.77
C SER A 179 -9.56 4.87 -2.39
N PHE A 180 -10.46 3.91 -2.24
CA PHE A 180 -11.78 4.12 -1.61
C PHE A 180 -11.69 4.32 -0.09
N SER A 181 -10.63 3.79 0.53
CA SER A 181 -10.34 3.96 1.95
C SER A 181 -9.47 5.18 2.18
N GLU A 182 -9.56 5.75 3.39
CA GLU A 182 -8.72 6.86 3.80
C GLU A 182 -7.24 6.51 3.68
N LEU A 183 -6.50 7.36 2.96
CA LEU A 183 -5.06 7.23 2.78
C LEU A 183 -4.33 7.97 3.91
N PRO A 184 -3.27 7.37 4.50
CA PRO A 184 -2.54 8.02 5.57
C PRO A 184 -1.91 9.35 5.13
N ALA A 185 -1.69 10.25 6.10
CA ALA A 185 -1.10 11.55 5.80
C ALA A 185 0.33 11.47 5.25
N ALA A 186 1.08 10.44 5.65
CA ALA A 186 2.45 10.15 5.24
C ALA A 186 2.65 8.63 5.05
N ILE A 187 3.68 8.25 4.28
CA ILE A 187 4.04 6.84 4.08
C ILE A 187 4.53 6.25 5.41
N PRO A 188 3.95 5.14 5.90
CA PRO A 188 4.42 4.48 7.11
C PRO A 188 5.87 4.00 6.98
N GLN A 189 6.72 4.34 7.96
CA GLN A 189 8.11 3.88 7.95
C GLN A 189 8.18 2.39 8.31
N GLY A 190 8.92 1.62 7.50
CA GLY A 190 9.19 0.20 7.77
C GLY A 190 8.02 -0.74 7.47
N SER A 191 6.99 -0.28 6.76
CA SER A 191 5.92 -1.14 6.26
C SER A 191 5.53 -0.74 4.84
N PRO A 192 5.36 -1.70 3.92
CA PRO A 192 4.87 -1.40 2.58
C PRO A 192 3.47 -0.79 2.67
N LEU A 193 3.27 0.32 1.96
CA LEU A 193 1.95 0.91 1.77
C LEU A 193 1.28 0.22 0.58
N PHE A 194 0.34 -0.68 0.84
CA PHE A 194 -0.48 -1.30 -0.19
C PHE A 194 -1.71 -0.43 -0.44
N VAL A 195 -1.91 -0.03 -1.70
CA VAL A 195 -3.02 0.81 -2.13
C VAL A 195 -3.70 0.20 -3.35
N PRO A 196 -5.01 0.40 -3.55
CA PRO A 196 -5.73 -0.17 -4.69
C PRO A 196 -5.09 0.13 -6.04
N ILE A 197 -4.84 1.42 -6.35
CA ILE A 197 -4.10 1.83 -7.55
C ILE A 197 -2.97 2.76 -7.14
N GLU A 198 -1.78 2.52 -7.69
CA GLU A 198 -0.62 3.41 -7.54
C GLU A 198 -0.02 3.82 -8.89
N VAL A 199 0.48 5.05 -8.94
CA VAL A 199 1.35 5.55 -10.00
C VAL A 199 2.65 6.02 -9.37
N LYS A 200 3.75 5.36 -9.70
CA LYS A 200 5.11 5.76 -9.32
C LYS A 200 5.87 6.25 -10.55
N LEU A 201 6.64 7.32 -10.37
CA LEU A 201 7.47 7.90 -11.41
C LEU A 201 8.92 7.87 -10.99
N SER A 202 9.83 7.56 -11.91
CA SER A 202 11.28 7.57 -11.66
C SER A 202 12.04 7.99 -12.92
N THR A 203 13.32 8.33 -12.75
CA THR A 203 14.28 8.44 -13.86
C THR A 203 15.03 7.13 -14.11
N THR A 204 14.87 6.14 -13.24
CA THR A 204 15.46 4.82 -13.41
C THR A 204 14.96 4.21 -14.73
N PRO A 205 15.85 3.67 -15.59
CA PRO A 205 15.45 3.08 -16.86
C PRO A 205 14.40 1.99 -16.69
N GLN A 206 13.44 1.94 -17.62
CA GLN A 206 12.34 0.97 -17.60
C GLN A 206 12.81 -0.47 -17.46
N ALA A 207 13.83 -0.86 -18.22
CA ALA A 207 14.39 -2.21 -18.17
C ALA A 207 14.90 -2.59 -16.76
N THR A 208 15.46 -1.62 -16.02
CA THR A 208 15.94 -1.85 -14.64
C THR A 208 14.76 -2.10 -13.68
N LEU A 209 13.66 -1.36 -13.83
CA LEU A 209 12.47 -1.55 -13.00
C LEU A 209 11.67 -2.81 -13.37
N GLN A 210 11.76 -3.25 -14.62
CA GLN A 210 11.09 -4.45 -15.14
C GLN A 210 11.82 -5.76 -14.78
N ALA A 211 13.15 -5.73 -14.70
CA ALA A 211 13.98 -6.93 -14.52
C ALA A 211 13.52 -7.88 -13.39
N PRO A 212 13.05 -7.41 -12.21
CA PRO A 212 12.52 -8.31 -11.18
C PRO A 212 11.31 -9.12 -11.67
N TYR A 213 10.41 -8.49 -12.42
CA TYR A 213 9.18 -9.10 -12.94
C TYR A 213 9.48 -10.07 -14.10
N ASP A 214 10.49 -9.78 -14.92
CA ASP A 214 10.92 -10.67 -16.00
C ASP A 214 11.35 -12.06 -15.52
N THR A 215 11.71 -12.21 -14.25
CA THR A 215 12.16 -13.48 -13.66
C THR A 215 11.08 -14.23 -12.87
N MET A 216 9.89 -13.64 -12.68
CA MET A 216 8.79 -14.30 -11.93
C MET A 216 8.26 -15.56 -12.62
N ALA A 217 8.02 -16.62 -11.85
CA ALA A 217 7.63 -17.94 -12.35
C ALA A 217 6.15 -18.03 -12.77
N GLN A 218 5.26 -17.24 -12.15
CA GLN A 218 3.82 -17.20 -12.44
C GLN A 218 3.44 -15.79 -12.90
N LYS A 219 3.61 -15.54 -14.21
CA LYS A 219 3.23 -14.27 -14.82
C LYS A 219 2.66 -14.42 -16.22
N THR A 220 1.82 -13.48 -16.59
CA THR A 220 1.44 -13.17 -17.96
C THR A 220 2.02 -11.81 -18.33
N VAL A 221 2.61 -11.72 -19.52
CA VAL A 221 3.19 -10.47 -20.04
C VAL A 221 2.44 -10.08 -21.31
N SER A 222 2.07 -8.80 -21.41
CA SER A 222 1.41 -8.24 -22.58
C SER A 222 1.92 -6.83 -22.87
N GLU A 223 1.83 -6.43 -24.13
CA GLU A 223 2.09 -5.04 -24.53
C GLU A 223 0.79 -4.25 -24.58
N LEU A 224 0.86 -2.96 -24.23
CA LEU A 224 -0.24 -2.02 -24.41
C LEU A 224 0.29 -0.65 -24.84
N ASP A 225 -0.60 0.15 -25.43
CA ASP A 225 -0.35 1.56 -25.71
C ASP A 225 -1.00 2.41 -24.63
N ILE A 226 -0.20 3.26 -23.98
CA ILE A 226 -0.69 4.25 -23.01
C ILE A 226 -0.36 5.63 -23.56
N SER A 227 -1.34 6.27 -24.17
CA SER A 227 -1.18 7.62 -24.75
C SER A 227 0.00 7.73 -25.72
N GLY A 228 0.17 6.72 -26.59
CA GLY A 228 1.26 6.65 -27.57
C GLY A 228 2.59 6.14 -27.00
N ALA A 229 2.68 5.89 -25.69
CA ALA A 229 3.84 5.23 -25.09
C ALA A 229 3.64 3.71 -25.12
N LYS A 230 4.63 2.99 -25.65
CA LYS A 230 4.69 1.53 -25.54
C LYS A 230 4.90 1.13 -24.09
N ALA A 231 4.00 0.31 -23.57
CA ALA A 231 4.03 -0.18 -22.21
C ALA A 231 4.06 -1.71 -22.18
N VAL A 232 4.60 -2.24 -21.10
CA VAL A 232 4.59 -3.67 -20.81
C VAL A 232 3.81 -3.89 -19.51
N LYS A 233 2.76 -4.71 -19.60
CA LYS A 233 1.91 -5.13 -18.48
C LYS A 233 2.30 -6.53 -18.04
N TYR A 234 2.57 -6.66 -16.75
CA TYR A 234 2.77 -7.91 -16.03
C TYR A 234 1.54 -8.14 -15.17
N VAL A 235 0.92 -9.30 -15.31
CA VAL A 235 -0.04 -9.84 -14.34
C VAL A 235 0.64 -11.03 -13.68
N TYR A 236 0.78 -11.03 -12.36
CA TYR A 236 1.56 -12.02 -11.63
C TYR A 236 0.94 -12.35 -10.28
N THR A 237 1.19 -13.55 -9.77
CA THR A 237 0.79 -13.93 -8.41
C THR A 237 1.93 -13.63 -7.44
N ASP A 238 1.68 -12.79 -6.44
CA ASP A 238 2.64 -12.49 -5.37
C ASP A 238 2.77 -13.71 -4.45
N THR A 239 3.98 -14.24 -4.29
CA THR A 239 4.21 -15.46 -3.52
C THR A 239 4.06 -15.28 -2.02
N THR A 240 4.02 -14.03 -1.54
CA THR A 240 3.94 -13.70 -0.11
C THR A 240 2.51 -13.82 0.41
N ASP A 241 1.55 -13.37 -0.40
CA ASP A 241 0.13 -13.29 -0.02
C ASP A 241 -0.79 -14.07 -0.97
N ASN A 242 -0.24 -14.70 -2.02
CA ASN A 242 -0.96 -15.46 -3.05
C ASN A 242 -2.01 -14.62 -3.79
N THR A 243 -1.79 -13.30 -3.91
CA THR A 243 -2.70 -12.37 -4.58
C THR A 243 -2.22 -12.12 -6.00
N GLU A 244 -3.12 -12.16 -6.98
CA GLU A 244 -2.84 -11.69 -8.34
C GLU A 244 -2.71 -10.17 -8.34
N LYS A 245 -1.64 -9.63 -8.94
CA LYS A 245 -1.33 -8.21 -9.01
C LYS A 245 -0.91 -7.84 -10.42
N THR A 246 -1.15 -6.59 -10.78
CA THR A 246 -0.77 -6.02 -12.07
C THR A 246 0.27 -4.94 -11.89
N LYS A 247 1.35 -5.01 -12.67
CA LYS A 247 2.37 -3.96 -12.78
C LYS A 247 2.58 -3.59 -14.23
N ILE A 248 2.59 -2.29 -14.52
CA ILE A 248 2.73 -1.76 -15.87
C ILE A 248 3.87 -0.76 -15.90
N PHE A 249 4.78 -0.94 -16.85
CA PHE A 249 5.93 -0.09 -17.04
C PHE A 249 5.92 0.54 -18.43
N PHE A 250 6.18 1.84 -18.48
CA PHE A 250 6.37 2.57 -19.73
C PHE A 250 7.22 3.81 -19.53
N SER A 251 7.87 4.25 -20.60
CA SER A 251 8.71 5.44 -20.60
C SER A 251 8.10 6.54 -21.43
N TYR A 252 8.19 7.77 -20.95
CA TYR A 252 7.80 8.94 -21.71
C TYR A 252 8.63 10.16 -21.29
N LYS A 253 9.20 10.86 -22.28
CA LYS A 253 10.04 12.07 -22.10
C LYS A 253 11.11 11.93 -20.98
N GLY A 254 11.80 10.78 -20.94
CA GLY A 254 12.88 10.51 -19.97
C GLY A 254 12.41 10.17 -18.56
N LYS A 255 11.10 9.99 -18.34
CA LYS A 255 10.52 9.45 -17.10
C LYS A 255 10.02 8.04 -17.34
N THR A 256 10.20 7.18 -16.35
CA THR A 256 9.61 5.85 -16.29
C THR A 256 8.41 5.88 -15.35
N TYR A 257 7.27 5.42 -15.84
CA TYR A 257 6.04 5.25 -15.09
C TYR A 257 5.90 3.79 -14.70
N ALA A 258 5.59 3.55 -13.43
CA ALA A 258 5.21 2.26 -12.89
C ALA A 258 3.79 2.40 -12.32
N VAL A 259 2.80 1.94 -13.08
CA VAL A 259 1.39 1.93 -12.66
C VAL A 259 1.05 0.53 -12.17
N ALA A 260 0.36 0.42 -11.04
CA ALA A 260 0.03 -0.88 -10.46
C ALA A 260 -1.35 -0.90 -9.83
N GLU A 261 -1.90 -2.11 -9.71
CA GLU A 261 -2.87 -2.44 -8.67
C GLU A 261 -2.33 -3.57 -7.79
N ASN A 262 -2.70 -3.57 -6.52
CA ASN A 262 -2.14 -4.47 -5.51
C ASN A 262 -3.07 -5.64 -5.14
N GLY A 263 -4.00 -6.01 -6.02
CA GLY A 263 -4.90 -7.14 -5.89
C GLY A 263 -6.37 -6.73 -5.88
N GLY A 264 -7.19 -7.37 -6.71
CA GLY A 264 -8.63 -7.17 -6.74
C GLY A 264 -9.13 -5.92 -7.47
N TYR A 265 -8.24 -5.10 -8.07
CA TYR A 265 -8.62 -3.84 -8.75
C TYR A 265 -8.26 -3.80 -10.24
N GLY A 266 -8.05 -4.96 -10.88
CA GLY A 266 -7.66 -5.04 -12.30
C GLY A 266 -8.60 -4.29 -13.25
N GLU A 267 -9.92 -4.35 -13.03
CA GLU A 267 -10.89 -3.61 -13.85
C GLU A 267 -10.79 -2.10 -13.66
N ASP A 268 -10.64 -1.64 -12.41
CA ASP A 268 -10.50 -0.23 -12.10
C ASP A 268 -9.20 0.31 -12.71
N LEU A 269 -8.12 -0.47 -12.64
CA LEU A 269 -6.87 -0.15 -13.32
C LEU A 269 -7.05 -0.06 -14.84
N ASP A 270 -7.72 -1.02 -15.48
CA ASP A 270 -7.94 -0.99 -16.93
C ASP A 270 -8.78 0.24 -17.36
N ARG A 271 -9.76 0.66 -16.56
CA ARG A 271 -10.53 1.90 -16.80
C ARG A 271 -9.70 3.14 -16.54
N PHE A 272 -8.94 3.16 -15.44
CA PHE A 272 -7.99 4.22 -15.10
C PHE A 272 -7.02 4.48 -16.27
N LEU A 273 -6.44 3.42 -16.84
CA LEU A 273 -5.50 3.50 -17.97
C LEU A 273 -6.14 4.06 -19.25
N LYS A 274 -7.42 3.76 -19.54
CA LYS A 274 -8.13 4.35 -20.69
C LYS A 274 -8.25 5.88 -20.59
N THR A 275 -8.32 6.39 -19.36
CA THR A 275 -8.38 7.83 -19.09
C THR A 275 -7.01 8.47 -18.90
N PHE A 276 -5.95 7.66 -18.81
CA PHE A 276 -4.59 8.12 -18.60
C PHE A 276 -4.11 8.90 -19.83
N LYS A 277 -3.65 10.13 -19.60
CA LYS A 277 -3.08 11.03 -20.61
C LYS A 277 -1.70 11.49 -20.19
N LEU A 278 -0.74 11.27 -21.07
CA LEU A 278 0.61 11.83 -20.96
C LEU A 278 0.60 13.29 -21.45
N LYS A 279 1.41 14.15 -20.81
CA LYS A 279 1.46 15.59 -21.08
C LYS A 279 2.84 16.05 -21.58
#